data_AF-A0A5E4PF09-F1
#
_entry.id   AF-A0A5E4PF09-F1
#
_cell.length_a   1.000
_cell.length_b   1.000
_cell.length_c   1.000
_cell.angle_alpha   90.00
_cell.angle_beta   90.00
_cell.angle_gamma   90.00
#
_symmetry.space_group_name_H-M   'P 1'
#
loop_
_entity.id
_entity.type
_entity.pdbx_description
1 polymer ?
#
loop_
_entity_poly.entity_id
_entity_poly.type
_entity_poly.pdbx_seq_one_letter_code
_entity_poly.pdbx_strand_id
1 'polypeptide(L)'
;MNNRLFQADSAGMASSPDRKKEFGDLSKQSRWLEFSSDVIKRFSSNVSAYPDRKPVLRDDIRCPPGVLNSMAGCAYAFLANERRIIAKELKHKPLTHQFGWFNKPGFRASDDFLLIRDLPGQKDAIFELIGKLAAGMQGKDAVDYGCYEISRSQRADQSMVYTIKMTNPLVSPEVKTGKKISEQGEYAEPELTITFEDYGDQDPRTRIQVEHPMTPFDFMYEGKTEYMEDKFREMDDHFKACLGWTSDKSVEDFLVNAGALAHILARMQPVGRGNSAIVEWMIRGLAAAVGIELGAFNYETKIGWDFKAFLTPVRADYANWFAKNAFVSARYQAEFKVENESGIETKLNKSK
;
A
#
# COMPACT_ATOMS: atom_id res chain seq x y z
N MET A 1 26.09 16.02 -9.86
CA MET A 1 24.92 15.79 -8.98
C MET A 1 24.91 14.32 -8.58
N ASN A 2 25.32 13.99 -7.36
CA ASN A 2 25.28 12.60 -6.88
C ASN A 2 23.88 12.30 -6.35
N ASN A 3 23.18 11.41 -7.05
CA ASN A 3 21.82 10.97 -6.75
C ASN A 3 21.85 10.08 -5.49
N ARG A 4 21.82 10.70 -4.30
CA ARG A 4 21.95 9.99 -3.00
C ARG A 4 20.68 9.22 -2.59
N LEU A 5 19.54 9.42 -3.27
CA LEU A 5 18.26 8.73 -2.99
C LEU A 5 18.38 7.19 -2.99
N PHE A 6 19.41 6.62 -3.63
CA PHE A 6 19.65 5.17 -3.70
C PHE A 6 21.11 4.78 -3.40
N GLN A 7 21.90 5.65 -2.75
CA GLN A 7 23.28 5.30 -2.34
C GLN A 7 23.29 4.63 -0.96
N ALA A 8 22.75 3.42 -0.90
CA ALA A 8 23.02 2.44 0.14
C ALA A 8 22.81 1.05 -0.48
N ASP A 9 23.58 0.07 -0.02
CA ASP A 9 23.56 -1.31 -0.50
C ASP A 9 22.17 -1.77 -0.95
N SER A 10 22.09 -2.27 -2.18
CA SER A 10 20.88 -2.78 -2.87
C SER A 10 19.98 -3.76 -2.07
N ALA A 11 20.40 -4.17 -0.87
CA ALA A 11 19.66 -4.96 0.09
C ALA A 11 18.74 -4.07 0.94
N GLY A 12 17.50 -3.80 0.49
CA GLY A 12 16.52 -3.09 1.33
C GLY A 12 15.47 -2.26 0.61
N MET A 13 15.58 -2.11 -0.71
CA MET A 13 14.62 -1.36 -1.52
C MET A 13 13.38 -2.16 -1.94
N ALA A 14 13.34 -3.47 -1.63
CA ALA A 14 12.11 -4.24 -1.78
C ALA A 14 11.32 -4.20 -0.48
N SER A 15 9.99 -4.13 -0.54
CA SER A 15 9.13 -4.13 0.64
C SER A 15 9.22 -5.41 1.49
N SER A 16 9.67 -6.52 0.90
CA SER A 16 9.80 -7.82 1.56
C SER A 16 11.18 -8.44 1.31
N PRO A 17 11.73 -9.13 2.32
CA PRO A 17 13.00 -9.84 2.19
C PRO A 17 12.93 -11.02 1.19
N ASP A 18 11.74 -11.61 1.01
CA ASP A 18 11.53 -12.82 0.18
C ASP A 18 11.23 -12.49 -1.29
N ARG A 19 10.71 -11.29 -1.56
CA ARG A 19 10.27 -10.86 -2.90
C ARG A 19 11.41 -10.50 -3.84
N LYS A 20 12.67 -10.61 -3.40
CA LYS A 20 13.86 -10.46 -4.28
C LYS A 20 13.83 -11.39 -5.49
N LYS A 21 13.18 -12.57 -5.37
CA LYS A 21 13.05 -13.57 -6.45
C LYS A 21 12.00 -13.21 -7.50
N GLU A 22 10.99 -12.41 -7.16
CA GLU A 22 9.89 -12.05 -8.08
C GLU A 22 10.30 -11.08 -9.19
N PHE A 23 11.46 -10.42 -9.05
CA PHE A 23 12.07 -9.67 -10.13
C PHE A 23 12.63 -10.58 -11.23
N GLY A 24 12.56 -11.91 -11.06
CA GLY A 24 12.75 -12.95 -12.08
C GLY A 24 14.16 -13.04 -12.68
N ASP A 25 14.98 -12.03 -12.45
CA ASP A 25 16.31 -11.85 -13.02
C ASP A 25 17.03 -10.75 -12.23
N LEU A 26 17.96 -11.15 -11.35
CA LEU A 26 18.74 -10.20 -10.56
C LEU A 26 19.52 -9.21 -11.44
N SER A 27 19.78 -9.53 -12.72
CA SER A 27 20.43 -8.61 -13.66
C SER A 27 19.58 -7.37 -13.98
N LYS A 28 18.27 -7.41 -13.72
CA LYS A 28 17.35 -6.28 -13.95
C LYS A 28 17.22 -5.36 -12.73
N GLN A 29 17.78 -5.73 -11.59
CA GLN A 29 17.63 -4.99 -10.35
C GLN A 29 18.17 -3.56 -10.47
N SER A 30 19.34 -3.38 -11.08
CA SER A 30 19.93 -2.05 -11.28
C SER A 30 19.03 -1.15 -12.12
N ARG A 31 18.43 -1.70 -13.18
CA ARG A 31 17.51 -0.97 -14.07
C ARG A 31 16.19 -0.65 -13.37
N TRP A 32 15.66 -1.56 -12.55
CA TRP A 32 14.49 -1.31 -11.70
C TRP A 32 14.72 -0.15 -10.72
N LEU A 33 15.90 -0.10 -10.09
CA LEU A 33 16.26 0.97 -9.16
C LEU A 33 16.38 2.32 -9.87
N GLU A 34 16.98 2.35 -11.06
CA GLU A 34 17.05 3.55 -11.91
C GLU A 34 15.64 4.05 -12.25
N PHE A 35 14.76 3.18 -12.74
CA PHE A 35 13.39 3.55 -13.02
C PHE A 35 12.62 4.03 -11.80
N SER A 36 12.79 3.35 -10.66
CA SER A 36 12.15 3.75 -9.40
C SER A 36 12.59 5.15 -8.99
N SER A 37 13.88 5.46 -9.12
CA SER A 37 14.41 6.81 -8.86
C SER A 37 13.77 7.86 -9.75
N ASP A 38 13.68 7.58 -11.05
CA ASP A 38 13.15 8.53 -12.03
C ASP A 38 11.65 8.75 -11.85
N VAL A 39 10.90 7.70 -11.52
CA VAL A 39 9.47 7.79 -11.20
C VAL A 39 9.24 8.61 -9.93
N ILE A 40 9.98 8.32 -8.85
CA ILE A 40 9.88 9.05 -7.58
C ILE A 40 10.17 10.53 -7.79
N LYS A 41 11.23 10.86 -8.54
CA LYS A 41 11.59 12.25 -8.86
C LYS A 41 10.52 12.96 -9.69
N ARG A 42 10.02 12.34 -10.75
CA ARG A 42 8.95 12.92 -11.59
C ARG A 42 7.67 13.11 -10.79
N PHE A 43 7.32 12.14 -9.94
CA PHE A 43 6.16 12.24 -9.08
C PHE A 43 6.31 13.39 -8.07
N SER A 44 7.41 13.45 -7.32
CA SER A 44 7.62 14.46 -6.28
C SER A 44 7.60 15.90 -6.84
N SER A 45 8.06 16.10 -8.07
CA SER A 45 8.02 17.41 -8.73
C SER A 45 6.62 17.82 -9.23
N ASN A 46 5.68 16.89 -9.37
CA ASN A 46 4.37 17.17 -9.97
C ASN A 46 3.20 17.00 -9.00
N VAL A 47 3.40 16.30 -7.88
CA VAL A 47 2.33 15.87 -6.97
C VAL A 47 1.51 17.04 -6.39
N SER A 48 2.12 18.20 -6.16
CA SER A 48 1.45 19.40 -5.65
C SER A 48 0.43 20.00 -6.61
N ALA A 49 0.48 19.64 -7.91
CA ALA A 49 -0.44 20.13 -8.91
C ALA A 49 -1.73 19.28 -9.02
N TYR A 50 -1.83 18.17 -8.30
CA TYR A 50 -3.04 17.33 -8.31
C TYR A 50 -4.10 17.86 -7.34
N PRO A 51 -5.40 17.67 -7.61
CA PRO A 51 -5.99 17.11 -8.83
C PRO A 51 -6.15 18.13 -9.97
N ASP A 52 -5.86 19.41 -9.73
CA ASP A 52 -6.09 20.51 -10.69
C ASP A 52 -5.45 20.25 -12.07
N ARG A 53 -4.25 19.65 -12.08
CA ARG A 53 -3.57 19.17 -13.28
C ARG A 53 -3.51 17.65 -13.30
N LYS A 54 -4.56 17.02 -13.82
CA LYS A 54 -4.67 15.55 -13.97
C LYS A 54 -3.47 14.96 -14.74
N PRO A 55 -3.00 13.75 -14.36
CA PRO A 55 -1.92 13.07 -15.08
C PRO A 55 -2.38 12.64 -16.48
N VAL A 56 -1.44 12.59 -17.44
CA VAL A 56 -1.68 11.98 -18.76
C VAL A 56 -1.49 10.47 -18.63
N LEU A 57 -2.55 9.72 -18.90
CA LEU A 57 -2.58 8.27 -18.70
C LEU A 57 -2.65 7.53 -20.03
N ARG A 58 -2.10 6.32 -20.06
CA ARG A 58 -2.30 5.39 -21.17
C ARG A 58 -3.66 4.71 -21.06
N ASP A 59 -4.36 4.56 -22.17
CA ASP A 59 -5.67 3.89 -22.21
C ASP A 59 -5.63 2.46 -21.65
N ASP A 60 -4.49 1.77 -21.79
CA ASP A 60 -4.35 0.37 -21.41
C ASP A 60 -4.18 0.12 -19.90
N ILE A 61 -4.24 1.16 -19.05
CA ILE A 61 -4.32 1.00 -17.58
C ILE A 61 -5.74 1.02 -17.03
N ARG A 62 -6.74 1.40 -17.85
CA ARG A 62 -8.17 1.43 -17.50
C ARG A 62 -8.50 2.13 -16.17
N CYS A 63 -7.85 3.26 -15.91
CA CYS A 63 -8.17 4.09 -14.75
C CYS A 63 -9.63 4.58 -14.83
N PRO A 64 -10.48 4.30 -13.83
CA PRO A 64 -11.81 4.89 -13.77
C PRO A 64 -11.72 6.42 -13.73
N PRO A 65 -12.61 7.16 -14.43
CA PRO A 65 -12.56 8.62 -14.45
C PRO A 65 -12.67 9.26 -13.06
N GLY A 66 -13.48 8.68 -12.16
CA GLY A 66 -13.68 9.19 -10.80
C GLY A 66 -12.42 9.20 -9.94
N VAL A 67 -11.46 8.29 -10.20
CA VAL A 67 -10.14 8.27 -9.54
C VAL A 67 -9.40 9.60 -9.71
N LEU A 68 -9.61 10.29 -10.84
CA LEU A 68 -8.92 11.54 -11.14
C LEU A 68 -9.55 12.78 -10.48
N ASN A 69 -10.54 12.60 -9.62
CA ASN A 69 -11.19 13.70 -8.90
C ASN A 69 -10.58 13.96 -7.51
N SER A 70 -9.64 13.13 -7.06
CA SER A 70 -8.93 13.30 -5.79
C SER A 70 -7.42 13.45 -6.01
N MET A 71 -6.73 14.03 -5.03
CA MET A 71 -5.28 14.19 -5.07
C MET A 71 -4.57 12.83 -4.98
N ALA A 72 -5.00 11.99 -4.04
CA ALA A 72 -4.49 10.63 -3.86
C ALA A 72 -4.76 9.75 -5.10
N GLY A 73 -5.93 9.90 -5.72
CA GLY A 73 -6.29 9.15 -6.92
C GLY A 73 -5.49 9.56 -8.15
N CYS A 74 -5.29 10.86 -8.40
CA CYS A 74 -4.38 11.34 -9.45
C CYS A 74 -2.95 10.82 -9.24
N ALA A 75 -2.45 10.90 -8.01
CA ALA A 75 -1.14 10.40 -7.63
C ALA A 75 -1.00 8.90 -7.92
N TYR A 76 -1.97 8.11 -7.47
CA TYR A 76 -1.96 6.66 -7.69
C TYR A 76 -2.06 6.32 -9.18
N ALA A 77 -2.92 6.99 -9.94
CA ALA A 77 -3.09 6.76 -11.38
C ALA A 77 -1.81 7.05 -12.17
N PHE A 78 -1.10 8.14 -11.84
CA PHE A 78 0.22 8.43 -12.41
C PHE A 78 1.21 7.28 -12.14
N LEU A 79 1.31 6.83 -10.88
CA LEU A 79 2.25 5.78 -10.50
C LEU A 79 1.86 4.40 -11.07
N ALA A 80 0.57 4.10 -11.20
CA ALA A 80 0.08 2.90 -11.89
C ALA A 80 0.45 2.92 -13.38
N ASN A 81 0.34 4.08 -14.03
CA ASN A 81 0.78 4.28 -15.41
C ASN A 81 2.28 4.01 -15.58
N GLU A 82 3.11 4.54 -14.69
CA GLU A 82 4.55 4.27 -14.68
C GLU A 82 4.86 2.80 -14.41
N ARG A 83 4.14 2.18 -13.46
CA ARG A 83 4.32 0.77 -13.13
C ARG A 83 4.04 -0.13 -14.32
N ARG A 84 3.03 0.20 -15.13
CA ARG A 84 2.68 -0.48 -16.37
C ARG A 84 3.80 -0.40 -17.40
N ILE A 85 4.36 0.78 -17.62
CA ILE A 85 5.46 1.00 -18.58
C ILE A 85 6.66 0.14 -18.20
N ILE A 86 7.09 0.25 -16.94
CA ILE A 86 8.27 -0.47 -16.43
C ILE A 86 8.05 -1.99 -16.45
N ALA A 87 6.85 -2.48 -16.13
CA ALA A 87 6.55 -3.91 -16.21
C ALA A 87 6.79 -4.48 -17.59
N LYS A 88 6.33 -3.76 -18.63
CA LYS A 88 6.49 -4.17 -20.03
C LYS A 88 7.94 -4.12 -20.45
N GLU A 89 8.66 -3.05 -20.11
CA GLU A 89 10.06 -2.88 -20.47
C GLU A 89 10.94 -3.95 -19.83
N LEU A 90 10.76 -4.22 -18.53
CA LEU A 90 11.51 -5.24 -17.81
C LEU A 90 10.96 -6.67 -18.01
N LYS A 91 9.83 -6.82 -18.72
CA LYS A 91 9.14 -8.09 -18.97
C LYS A 91 8.82 -8.86 -17.67
N HIS A 92 8.28 -8.17 -16.66
CA HIS A 92 7.95 -8.78 -15.36
C HIS A 92 6.94 -9.90 -15.51
N LYS A 93 7.16 -11.03 -14.83
CA LYS A 93 6.30 -12.22 -14.86
C LYS A 93 5.86 -12.60 -13.43
N PRO A 94 4.76 -13.37 -13.29
CA PRO A 94 3.79 -13.74 -14.33
C PRO A 94 2.87 -12.55 -14.67
N LEU A 95 2.13 -12.67 -15.78
CA LEU A 95 1.04 -11.74 -16.16
C LEU A 95 1.47 -10.27 -16.23
N THR A 96 2.49 -9.97 -17.06
CA THR A 96 3.03 -8.61 -17.27
C THR A 96 1.94 -7.55 -17.49
N HIS A 97 0.86 -7.94 -18.17
CA HIS A 97 -0.28 -7.08 -18.49
C HIS A 97 -1.19 -6.77 -17.30
N GLN A 98 -0.97 -7.29 -16.10
CA GLN A 98 -1.73 -6.92 -14.89
C GLN A 98 -1.04 -5.84 -14.07
N PHE A 99 0.24 -5.57 -14.32
CA PHE A 99 0.98 -4.56 -13.56
C PHE A 99 0.49 -3.14 -13.87
N GLY A 100 0.10 -2.41 -12.82
CA GLY A 100 -0.46 -1.05 -12.94
C GLY A 100 -1.82 -0.99 -13.65
N TRP A 101 -2.45 -2.14 -13.88
CA TRP A 101 -3.76 -2.21 -14.54
C TRP A 101 -4.85 -2.16 -13.47
N PHE A 102 -5.69 -1.12 -13.48
CA PHE A 102 -6.81 -0.99 -12.54
C PHE A 102 -7.77 -2.17 -12.66
N ASN A 103 -8.23 -2.63 -11.51
CA ASN A 103 -9.20 -3.71 -11.42
C ASN A 103 -10.55 -3.26 -12.01
N LYS A 104 -11.14 -4.12 -12.84
CA LYS A 104 -12.46 -3.87 -13.41
C LYS A 104 -13.56 -4.16 -12.38
N PRO A 105 -14.75 -3.57 -12.55
CA PRO A 105 -15.96 -4.03 -11.87
C PRO A 105 -16.13 -5.56 -11.85
N GLY A 106 -16.50 -6.09 -10.69
CA GLY A 106 -16.64 -7.52 -10.40
C GLY A 106 -15.34 -8.29 -10.19
N PHE A 107 -14.17 -7.65 -10.27
CA PHE A 107 -12.89 -8.32 -10.07
C PHE A 107 -12.54 -8.40 -8.58
N ARG A 108 -12.17 -9.59 -8.11
CA ARG A 108 -11.62 -9.83 -6.78
C ARG A 108 -10.16 -10.22 -6.92
N ALA A 109 -9.26 -9.40 -6.38
CA ALA A 109 -7.85 -9.76 -6.31
C ALA A 109 -7.62 -10.78 -5.18
N SER A 110 -6.80 -11.78 -5.44
CA SER A 110 -6.38 -12.73 -4.42
C SER A 110 -4.91 -13.05 -4.60
N ASP A 111 -4.20 -13.09 -3.49
CA ASP A 111 -2.83 -13.56 -3.39
C ASP A 111 -2.79 -14.84 -2.55
N ASP A 112 -2.09 -15.87 -3.01
CA ASP A 112 -1.96 -17.17 -2.34
C ASP A 112 -0.48 -17.53 -2.21
N PHE A 113 -0.03 -17.77 -0.98
CA PHE A 113 1.37 -18.01 -0.67
C PHE A 113 1.54 -19.24 0.22
N LEU A 114 2.41 -20.16 -0.21
CA LEU A 114 2.93 -21.21 0.67
C LEU A 114 4.06 -20.59 1.51
N LEU A 115 3.93 -20.61 2.84
CA LEU A 115 4.85 -19.85 3.70
C LEU A 115 6.31 -20.28 3.52
N ILE A 116 6.57 -21.58 3.48
CA ILE A 116 7.94 -22.11 3.39
C ILE A 116 8.57 -21.85 2.03
N ARG A 117 7.77 -21.92 0.96
CA ARG A 117 8.26 -21.76 -0.42
C ARG A 117 8.40 -20.29 -0.79
N ASP A 118 7.37 -19.50 -0.51
CA ASP A 118 7.19 -18.16 -1.04
C ASP A 118 7.61 -17.07 -0.05
N LEU A 119 7.48 -17.32 1.25
CA LEU A 119 7.70 -16.34 2.33
C LEU A 119 8.62 -16.86 3.47
N PRO A 120 9.74 -17.54 3.18
CA PRO A 120 10.52 -18.22 4.21
C PRO A 120 11.09 -17.25 5.27
N GLY A 121 11.44 -16.02 4.89
CA GLY A 121 11.96 -15.00 5.80
C GLY A 121 10.90 -14.32 6.66
N GLN A 122 9.61 -14.52 6.36
CA GLN A 122 8.50 -13.88 7.06
C GLN A 122 7.56 -14.85 7.77
N LYS A 123 7.71 -16.16 7.56
CA LYS A 123 6.77 -17.18 8.04
C LYS A 123 6.49 -17.07 9.54
N ASP A 124 7.53 -16.92 10.36
CA ASP A 124 7.41 -16.94 11.82
C ASP A 124 6.66 -15.69 12.32
N ALA A 125 6.91 -14.53 11.72
CA ALA A 125 6.21 -13.29 12.05
C ALA A 125 4.73 -13.33 11.64
N ILE A 126 4.41 -13.97 10.51
CA ILE A 126 3.03 -14.20 10.06
C ILE A 126 2.30 -15.11 11.07
N PHE A 127 2.92 -16.23 11.46
CA PHE A 127 2.38 -17.13 12.49
C PHE A 127 2.11 -16.39 13.80
N GLU A 128 3.07 -15.59 14.27
CA GLU A 128 2.91 -14.84 15.52
C GLU A 128 1.74 -13.85 15.46
N LEU A 129 1.58 -13.13 14.34
CA LEU A 129 0.48 -12.19 14.18
C LEU A 129 -0.88 -12.88 14.09
N ILE A 130 -0.98 -13.99 13.36
CA ILE A 130 -2.22 -14.78 13.30
C ILE A 130 -2.54 -15.36 14.67
N GLY A 131 -1.54 -15.88 15.39
CA GLY A 131 -1.68 -16.36 16.76
C GLY A 131 -2.19 -15.27 17.71
N LYS A 132 -1.70 -14.03 17.59
CA LYS A 132 -2.19 -12.87 18.35
C LYS A 132 -3.65 -12.55 18.04
N LEU A 133 -4.07 -12.61 16.77
CA LEU A 133 -5.47 -12.41 16.37
C LEU A 133 -6.37 -13.54 16.89
N ALA A 134 -5.85 -14.77 16.99
CA ALA A 134 -6.56 -15.93 17.50
C ALA A 134 -6.51 -16.08 19.04
N ALA A 135 -5.66 -15.33 19.74
CA ALA A 135 -5.38 -15.53 21.16
C ALA A 135 -6.63 -15.40 22.05
N GLY A 136 -7.60 -14.58 21.64
CA GLY A 136 -8.85 -14.37 22.38
C GLY A 136 -9.95 -15.38 22.08
N MET A 137 -9.72 -16.41 21.25
CA MET A 137 -10.77 -17.34 20.83
C MET A 137 -11.28 -18.25 21.95
N GLN A 138 -10.57 -18.45 23.07
CA GLN A 138 -11.03 -19.16 24.29
C GLN A 138 -11.88 -20.43 24.04
N GLY A 139 -11.54 -21.25 23.04
CA GLY A 139 -12.28 -22.47 22.69
C GLY A 139 -13.55 -22.28 21.85
N LYS A 140 -13.89 -21.05 21.49
CA LYS A 140 -14.93 -20.70 20.53
C LYS A 140 -14.44 -20.92 19.10
N ASP A 141 -15.36 -21.25 18.21
CA ASP A 141 -15.05 -21.43 16.79
C ASP A 141 -15.19 -20.14 15.98
N ALA A 142 -15.81 -19.10 16.53
CA ALA A 142 -15.85 -17.76 15.95
C ALA A 142 -15.93 -16.67 17.03
N VAL A 143 -15.30 -15.51 16.79
CA VAL A 143 -15.36 -14.30 17.62
C VAL A 143 -15.36 -13.05 16.74
N ASP A 144 -16.23 -12.08 17.05
CA ASP A 144 -16.25 -10.73 16.47
C ASP A 144 -15.63 -9.73 17.46
N TYR A 145 -14.61 -9.00 17.01
CA TYR A 145 -13.91 -7.95 17.76
C TYR A 145 -14.26 -6.53 17.26
N GLY A 146 -15.31 -6.39 16.46
CA GLY A 146 -15.80 -5.14 15.89
C GLY A 146 -15.06 -4.73 14.61
N CYS A 147 -13.72 -4.72 14.65
CA CYS A 147 -12.85 -4.41 13.51
C CYS A 147 -12.38 -5.63 12.72
N TYR A 148 -12.60 -6.84 13.25
CA TYR A 148 -12.43 -8.08 12.53
C TYR A 148 -13.24 -9.21 13.18
N GLU A 149 -13.58 -10.20 12.36
CA GLU A 149 -14.12 -11.48 12.78
C GLU A 149 -13.08 -12.55 12.52
N ILE A 150 -12.88 -13.47 13.45
CA ILE A 150 -12.05 -14.64 13.26
C ILE A 150 -12.87 -15.90 13.51
N SER A 151 -12.76 -16.86 12.61
CA SER A 151 -13.32 -18.19 12.76
C SER A 151 -12.27 -19.25 12.51
N ARG A 152 -12.45 -20.43 13.10
CA ARG A 152 -11.61 -21.60 12.87
C ARG A 152 -12.45 -22.81 12.48
N SER A 153 -11.88 -23.67 11.67
CA SER A 153 -12.44 -24.99 11.37
C SER A 153 -11.33 -26.02 11.31
N GLN A 154 -11.64 -27.25 11.70
CA GLN A 154 -10.71 -28.37 11.59
C GLN A 154 -11.07 -29.21 10.37
N ARG A 155 -10.07 -29.53 9.54
CA ARG A 155 -10.23 -30.43 8.40
C ARG A 155 -10.15 -31.90 8.82
N ALA A 156 -10.57 -32.78 7.93
CA ALA A 156 -10.53 -34.22 8.13
C ALA A 156 -9.10 -34.75 8.42
N ASP A 157 -8.06 -34.08 7.90
CA ASP A 157 -6.66 -34.39 8.16
C ASP A 157 -6.09 -33.72 9.43
N GLN A 158 -6.97 -33.24 10.31
CA GLN A 158 -6.66 -32.53 11.55
C GLN A 158 -6.02 -31.15 11.41
N SER A 159 -5.74 -30.68 10.18
CA SER A 159 -5.26 -29.31 9.95
C SER A 159 -6.30 -28.26 10.38
N MET A 160 -5.82 -27.11 10.82
CA MET A 160 -6.66 -25.99 11.26
C MET A 160 -6.72 -24.94 10.16
N VAL A 161 -7.92 -24.45 9.86
CA VAL A 161 -8.12 -23.32 8.95
C VAL A 161 -8.67 -22.16 9.74
N TYR A 162 -7.96 -21.05 9.73
CA TYR A 162 -8.42 -19.78 10.29
C TYR A 162 -8.91 -18.88 9.16
N THR A 163 -10.12 -18.36 9.30
CA THR A 163 -10.67 -17.34 8.40
C THR A 163 -10.85 -16.05 9.17
N ILE A 164 -10.10 -15.02 8.80
CA ILE A 164 -10.11 -13.69 9.42
C ILE A 164 -10.72 -12.70 8.43
N LYS A 165 -11.86 -12.12 8.77
CA LYS A 165 -12.53 -11.09 7.98
C LYS A 165 -12.28 -9.73 8.62
N MET A 166 -11.54 -8.86 7.95
CA MET A 166 -11.31 -7.49 8.40
C MET A 166 -12.51 -6.63 7.99
N THR A 167 -13.05 -5.87 8.95
CA THR A 167 -14.17 -4.96 8.71
C THR A 167 -13.77 -3.54 9.05
N ASN A 168 -14.26 -2.57 8.29
CA ASN A 168 -14.12 -1.17 8.69
C ASN A 168 -15.06 -0.90 9.87
N PRO A 169 -14.57 -0.50 11.05
CA PRO A 169 -15.43 -0.18 12.19
C PRO A 169 -16.35 1.02 11.93
N LEU A 170 -16.14 1.80 10.86
CA LEU A 170 -17.02 2.89 10.44
C LEU A 170 -18.32 2.42 9.77
N VAL A 171 -18.47 1.13 9.45
CA VAL A 171 -19.74 0.55 8.99
C VAL A 171 -20.55 0.18 10.24
N SER A 172 -21.69 0.85 10.45
CA SER A 172 -22.43 0.78 11.72
C SER A 172 -22.85 -0.66 12.09
N PRO A 173 -22.98 -0.97 13.40
CA PRO A 173 -23.44 -2.28 13.88
C PRO A 173 -24.84 -2.69 13.36
N GLU A 174 -25.64 -1.73 12.90
CA GLU A 174 -27.01 -1.96 12.41
C GLU A 174 -27.02 -2.71 11.08
N VAL A 175 -25.99 -2.51 10.24
CA VAL A 175 -25.81 -3.24 8.97
C VAL A 175 -25.49 -4.73 9.20
N LYS A 176 -24.88 -5.08 10.34
CA LYS A 176 -24.45 -6.45 10.67
C LYS A 176 -25.58 -7.40 11.07
N THR A 177 -26.76 -6.91 11.46
CA THR A 177 -27.82 -7.76 12.08
C THR A 177 -28.85 -8.34 11.10
N GLY A 178 -28.70 -8.14 9.80
CA GLY A 178 -29.57 -8.77 8.78
C GLY A 178 -31.06 -8.44 8.91
N LYS A 179 -31.45 -7.46 9.74
CA LYS A 179 -32.84 -7.02 9.91
C LYS A 179 -32.95 -5.55 9.53
N LYS A 180 -33.60 -5.35 8.37
CA LYS A 180 -33.89 -4.08 7.67
C LYS A 180 -32.67 -3.40 7.06
N ILE A 181 -32.31 -3.91 5.88
CA ILE A 181 -31.92 -3.02 4.77
C ILE A 181 -33.20 -2.27 4.37
N SER A 182 -33.37 -1.05 4.87
CA SER A 182 -34.34 -0.12 4.31
C SER A 182 -33.84 0.32 2.92
N GLU A 183 -34.51 -0.15 1.87
CA GLU A 183 -34.67 0.40 0.51
C GLU A 183 -33.46 0.97 -0.29
N GLN A 184 -32.22 0.99 0.22
CA GLN A 184 -31.04 1.57 -0.44
C GLN A 184 -29.78 0.75 -0.14
N GLY A 185 -29.77 -0.52 -0.58
CA GLY A 185 -28.83 -1.55 -0.17
C GLY A 185 -27.34 -1.20 -0.30
N GLU A 186 -26.65 -1.08 0.83
CA GLU A 186 -25.19 -1.16 0.91
C GLU A 186 -24.78 -2.56 1.36
N TYR A 187 -24.10 -3.30 0.48
CA TYR A 187 -23.45 -4.56 0.81
C TYR A 187 -22.23 -4.28 1.70
N ALA A 188 -22.24 -4.73 2.96
CA ALA A 188 -21.06 -4.70 3.81
C ALA A 188 -20.14 -5.90 3.48
N GLU A 189 -19.48 -5.86 2.32
CA GLU A 189 -18.37 -6.80 2.07
C GLU A 189 -17.19 -6.49 3.02
N PRO A 190 -16.47 -7.53 3.51
CA PRO A 190 -15.28 -7.32 4.32
C PRO A 190 -14.21 -6.57 3.50
N GLU A 191 -13.46 -5.69 4.16
CA GLU A 191 -12.35 -4.94 3.54
C GLU A 191 -11.15 -5.82 3.21
N LEU A 192 -11.06 -7.01 3.81
CA LEU A 192 -10.07 -8.03 3.52
C LEU A 192 -10.53 -9.35 4.13
N THR A 193 -10.35 -10.46 3.41
CA THR A 193 -10.48 -11.81 4.00
C THR A 193 -9.13 -12.51 3.93
N ILE A 194 -8.68 -13.06 5.05
CA ILE A 194 -7.47 -13.86 5.14
C ILE A 194 -7.87 -15.28 5.50
N THR A 195 -7.48 -16.23 4.68
CA THR A 195 -7.58 -17.66 4.98
C THR A 195 -6.19 -18.18 5.28
N PHE A 196 -5.99 -18.72 6.48
CA PHE A 196 -4.73 -19.33 6.90
C PHE A 196 -4.96 -20.82 7.11
N GLU A 197 -4.30 -21.64 6.29
CA GLU A 197 -4.34 -23.09 6.43
C GLU A 197 -3.09 -23.55 7.16
N ASP A 198 -3.27 -23.91 8.43
CA ASP A 198 -2.23 -24.33 9.35
C ASP A 198 -2.10 -25.86 9.36
N TYR A 199 -1.06 -26.35 8.66
CA TYR A 199 -0.62 -27.74 8.72
C TYR A 199 0.58 -27.93 9.66
N GLY A 200 1.00 -26.87 10.36
CA GLY A 200 2.25 -26.80 11.13
C GLY A 200 3.25 -25.80 10.54
N ASP A 201 4.09 -25.23 11.40
CA ASP A 201 5.05 -24.16 11.07
C ASP A 201 6.22 -24.59 10.16
N GLN A 202 6.41 -25.89 10.02
CA GLN A 202 7.39 -26.53 9.15
C GLN A 202 6.74 -27.38 8.04
N ASP A 203 5.40 -27.40 7.92
CA ASP A 203 4.73 -28.13 6.85
C ASP A 203 4.69 -27.28 5.55
N PRO A 204 5.16 -27.81 4.41
CA PRO A 204 5.21 -27.07 3.14
C PRO A 204 3.83 -26.73 2.56
N ARG A 205 2.75 -27.32 3.07
CA ARG A 205 1.37 -27.01 2.69
C ARG A 205 0.80 -25.80 3.44
N THR A 206 1.44 -25.37 4.52
CA THR A 206 0.99 -24.21 5.29
C THR A 206 0.99 -22.97 4.41
N ARG A 207 -0.19 -22.36 4.27
CA ARG A 207 -0.42 -21.27 3.34
C ARG A 207 -1.29 -20.16 3.92
N ILE A 208 -1.05 -18.97 3.40
CA ILE A 208 -1.88 -17.80 3.64
C ILE A 208 -2.44 -17.33 2.30
N GLN A 209 -3.76 -17.22 2.24
CA GLN A 209 -4.49 -16.61 1.14
C GLN A 209 -5.06 -15.28 1.62
N VAL A 210 -4.80 -14.23 0.85
CA VAL A 210 -5.31 -12.88 1.07
C VAL A 210 -6.30 -12.58 -0.05
N GLU A 211 -7.55 -12.35 0.29
CA GLU A 211 -8.62 -11.98 -0.63
C GLU A 211 -9.02 -10.53 -0.37
N HIS A 212 -8.80 -9.70 -1.39
CA HIS A 212 -9.14 -8.28 -1.40
C HIS A 212 -10.64 -8.09 -1.63
N PRO A 213 -11.20 -6.91 -1.32
CA PRO A 213 -12.59 -6.62 -1.60
C PRO A 213 -12.81 -6.66 -3.11
N MET A 214 -13.97 -7.14 -3.54
CA MET A 214 -14.33 -7.08 -4.95
C MET A 214 -14.43 -5.62 -5.36
N THR A 215 -13.87 -5.25 -6.52
CA THR A 215 -14.18 -3.95 -7.13
C THR A 215 -15.66 -3.98 -7.50
N PRO A 216 -16.53 -3.19 -6.85
CA PRO A 216 -17.96 -3.28 -7.08
C PRO A 216 -18.32 -2.77 -8.48
N PHE A 217 -19.50 -3.18 -8.97
CA PHE A 217 -20.08 -2.63 -10.19
C PHE A 217 -20.69 -1.26 -9.94
N ASP A 218 -20.53 -0.36 -10.92
CA ASP A 218 -21.01 1.03 -10.82
C ASP A 218 -22.52 1.13 -10.60
N PHE A 219 -23.32 0.19 -11.13
CA PHE A 219 -24.76 0.15 -10.89
C PHE A 219 -25.12 -0.11 -9.42
N MET A 220 -24.22 -0.68 -8.62
CA MET A 220 -24.44 -0.86 -7.18
C MET A 220 -24.35 0.45 -6.39
N TYR A 221 -24.04 1.57 -7.06
CA TYR A 221 -23.94 2.90 -6.46
C TYR A 221 -25.06 3.86 -6.86
N GLU A 222 -26.09 3.45 -7.62
CA GLU A 222 -27.36 4.17 -7.93
C GLU A 222 -27.40 5.70 -7.62
N GLY A 223 -26.52 6.50 -8.25
CA GLY A 223 -26.48 7.97 -8.08
C GLY A 223 -25.47 8.54 -7.07
N LYS A 224 -24.59 7.71 -6.51
CA LYS A 224 -23.42 8.09 -5.68
C LYS A 224 -22.13 8.19 -6.52
N THR A 225 -21.06 8.71 -5.91
CA THR A 225 -19.69 8.71 -6.45
C THR A 225 -19.20 7.29 -6.71
N GLU A 226 -18.33 7.09 -7.71
CA GLU A 226 -17.77 5.77 -8.04
C GLU A 226 -17.01 5.20 -6.82
N TYR A 227 -17.10 3.89 -6.52
CA TYR A 227 -16.42 3.28 -5.36
C TYR A 227 -14.94 3.65 -5.23
N MET A 228 -14.22 3.61 -6.35
CA MET A 228 -12.81 3.95 -6.39
C MET A 228 -12.60 5.44 -6.07
N GLU A 229 -13.47 6.32 -6.56
CA GLU A 229 -13.43 7.74 -6.21
C GLU A 229 -13.60 7.96 -4.71
N ASP A 230 -14.60 7.34 -4.09
CA ASP A 230 -14.83 7.44 -2.65
C ASP A 230 -13.63 6.96 -1.85
N LYS A 231 -13.06 5.80 -2.20
CA LYS A 231 -11.88 5.27 -1.52
C LYS A 231 -10.65 6.16 -1.67
N PHE A 232 -10.44 6.76 -2.85
CA PHE A 232 -9.35 7.71 -3.02
C PHE A 232 -9.59 9.04 -2.28
N ARG A 233 -10.84 9.51 -2.18
CA ARG A 233 -11.20 10.67 -1.37
C ARG A 233 -11.00 10.42 0.13
N GLU A 234 -11.30 9.23 0.65
CA GLU A 234 -11.01 8.86 2.05
C GLU A 234 -9.50 8.98 2.40
N MET A 235 -8.63 8.85 1.41
CA MET A 235 -7.17 8.95 1.58
C MET A 235 -6.63 10.38 1.48
N ASP A 236 -7.39 11.32 0.92
CA ASP A 236 -6.91 12.66 0.60
C ASP A 236 -6.45 13.43 1.84
N ASP A 237 -7.07 13.21 3.01
CA ASP A 237 -6.67 13.90 4.24
C ASP A 237 -5.26 13.48 4.70
N HIS A 238 -4.97 12.17 4.70
CA HIS A 238 -3.63 11.67 5.00
C HIS A 238 -2.62 12.10 3.93
N PHE A 239 -3.04 12.10 2.66
CA PHE A 239 -2.19 12.51 1.55
C PHE A 239 -1.80 13.99 1.64
N LYS A 240 -2.78 14.86 1.89
CA LYS A 240 -2.58 16.31 2.10
C LYS A 240 -1.77 16.57 3.36
N ALA A 241 -1.95 15.79 4.43
CA ALA A 241 -1.12 15.90 5.63
C ALA A 241 0.36 15.57 5.35
N CYS A 242 0.64 14.57 4.51
CA CYS A 242 2.00 14.28 4.06
C CYS A 242 2.61 15.43 3.24
N LEU A 243 1.86 15.99 2.28
CA LEU A 243 2.35 17.10 1.44
C LEU A 243 2.45 18.44 2.17
N GLY A 244 1.55 18.70 3.12
CA GLY A 244 1.54 19.86 3.99
C GLY A 244 2.42 19.70 5.23
N TRP A 245 3.32 18.70 5.22
CA TRP A 245 4.33 18.56 6.27
C TRP A 245 5.34 19.70 6.18
N THR A 246 5.79 20.17 7.34
CA THR A 246 6.71 21.28 7.50
C THR A 246 7.72 20.94 8.60
N SER A 247 8.90 21.55 8.57
CA SER A 247 10.03 21.18 9.42
C SER A 247 9.85 21.42 10.92
N ASP A 248 8.78 22.12 11.33
CA ASP A 248 8.34 22.29 12.72
C ASP A 248 7.59 21.06 13.26
N LYS A 249 7.15 20.15 12.39
CA LYS A 249 6.51 18.87 12.75
C LYS A 249 7.56 17.75 12.80
N SER A 250 7.24 16.67 13.50
CA SER A 250 8.14 15.50 13.53
C SER A 250 8.09 14.73 12.21
N VAL A 251 9.19 14.06 11.84
CA VAL A 251 9.18 13.10 10.72
C VAL A 251 8.25 11.92 11.01
N GLU A 252 8.05 11.58 12.29
CA GLU A 252 7.08 10.56 12.72
C GLU A 252 5.65 10.93 12.31
N ASP A 253 5.24 12.20 12.45
CA ASP A 253 3.91 12.67 12.01
C ASP A 253 3.68 12.47 10.51
N PHE A 254 4.71 12.71 9.69
CA PHE A 254 4.67 12.39 8.26
C PHE A 254 4.46 10.88 8.05
N LEU A 255 5.24 10.06 8.76
CA LEU A 255 5.21 8.61 8.58
C LEU A 255 3.93 7.96 9.10
N VAL A 256 3.28 8.51 10.12
CA VAL A 256 1.95 8.04 10.57
C VAL A 256 0.93 8.20 9.45
N ASN A 257 0.90 9.36 8.78
CA ASN A 257 0.01 9.59 7.64
C ASN A 257 0.37 8.69 6.44
N ALA A 258 1.66 8.54 6.14
CA ALA A 258 2.13 7.62 5.11
C ALA A 258 1.74 6.16 5.42
N GLY A 259 1.81 5.75 6.69
CA GLY A 259 1.36 4.44 7.15
C GLY A 259 -0.14 4.24 6.99
N ALA A 260 -0.96 5.26 7.27
CA ALA A 260 -2.39 5.19 7.02
C ALA A 260 -2.71 4.98 5.53
N LEU A 261 -2.02 5.70 4.64
CA LEU A 261 -2.12 5.49 3.18
C LEU A 261 -1.72 4.06 2.78
N ALA A 262 -0.59 3.58 3.29
CA ALA A 262 -0.10 2.23 3.00
C ALA A 262 -1.10 1.15 3.43
N HIS A 263 -1.73 1.32 4.59
CA HIS A 263 -2.73 0.38 5.10
C HIS A 263 -3.96 0.27 4.19
N ILE A 264 -4.51 1.43 3.80
CA ILE A 264 -5.68 1.51 2.93
C ILE A 264 -5.36 0.88 1.57
N LEU A 265 -4.25 1.30 0.95
CA LEU A 265 -3.86 0.83 -0.38
C LEU A 265 -3.49 -0.65 -0.41
N ALA A 266 -2.84 -1.18 0.63
CA ALA A 266 -2.57 -2.61 0.74
C ALA A 266 -3.87 -3.41 0.68
N ARG A 267 -4.87 -3.02 1.49
CA ARG A 267 -6.13 -3.77 1.59
C ARG A 267 -7.02 -3.59 0.37
N MET A 268 -7.07 -2.39 -0.18
CA MET A 268 -7.89 -2.07 -1.35
C MET A 268 -7.39 -2.75 -2.63
N GLN A 269 -6.07 -2.88 -2.81
CA GLN A 269 -5.42 -3.45 -4.01
C GLN A 269 -6.05 -2.92 -5.33
N PRO A 270 -5.92 -1.61 -5.66
CA PRO A 270 -6.63 -1.01 -6.80
C PRO A 270 -6.26 -1.58 -8.18
N VAL A 271 -5.09 -2.21 -8.30
CA VAL A 271 -4.57 -2.78 -9.54
C VAL A 271 -4.37 -4.29 -9.42
N GLY A 272 -4.37 -4.99 -10.56
CA GLY A 272 -4.21 -6.43 -10.59
C GLY A 272 -2.86 -6.90 -10.05
N ARG A 273 -1.76 -6.19 -10.37
CA ARG A 273 -0.41 -6.46 -9.85
C ARG A 273 0.42 -5.19 -9.66
N GLY A 274 1.40 -5.26 -8.75
CA GLY A 274 2.42 -4.22 -8.56
C GLY A 274 2.04 -3.11 -7.58
N ASN A 275 0.96 -3.31 -6.80
CA ASN A 275 0.50 -2.33 -5.82
C ASN A 275 1.58 -1.95 -4.80
N SER A 276 2.31 -2.93 -4.23
CA SER A 276 3.36 -2.63 -3.23
C SER A 276 4.42 -1.65 -3.76
N ALA A 277 4.83 -1.77 -5.03
CA ALA A 277 5.78 -0.85 -5.65
C ALA A 277 5.18 0.55 -5.88
N ILE A 278 3.90 0.62 -6.28
CA ILE A 278 3.18 1.89 -6.45
C ILE A 278 3.10 2.63 -5.10
N VAL A 279 2.72 1.92 -4.03
CA VAL A 279 2.63 2.50 -2.69
C VAL A 279 4.00 2.96 -2.19
N GLU A 280 5.05 2.19 -2.43
CA GLU A 280 6.42 2.60 -2.09
C GLU A 280 6.81 3.89 -2.83
N TRP A 281 6.63 3.94 -4.15
CA TRP A 281 6.94 5.13 -4.95
C TRP A 281 6.14 6.33 -4.49
N MET A 282 4.87 6.13 -4.10
CA MET A 282 4.03 7.19 -3.56
C MET A 282 4.61 7.75 -2.26
N ILE A 283 4.90 6.89 -1.28
CA ILE A 283 5.41 7.32 0.04
C ILE A 283 6.77 7.99 -0.09
N ARG A 284 7.70 7.40 -0.85
CA ARG A 284 9.03 7.99 -1.08
C ARG A 284 8.94 9.29 -1.86
N GLY A 285 8.02 9.38 -2.81
CA GLY A 285 7.79 10.58 -3.59
C GLY A 285 7.15 11.72 -2.79
N LEU A 286 6.21 11.40 -1.91
CA LEU A 286 5.64 12.35 -0.94
C LEU A 286 6.72 12.86 0.00
N ALA A 287 7.57 11.97 0.53
CA ALA A 287 8.69 12.34 1.39
C ALA A 287 9.66 13.27 0.66
N ALA A 288 10.05 12.92 -0.57
CA ALA A 288 10.93 13.73 -1.40
C ALA A 288 10.34 15.11 -1.71
N ALA A 289 9.02 15.22 -1.90
CA ALA A 289 8.36 16.50 -2.16
C ALA A 289 8.46 17.49 -0.99
N VAL A 290 8.59 16.99 0.24
CA VAL A 290 8.70 17.81 1.47
C VAL A 290 10.10 17.79 2.08
N GLY A 291 11.10 17.26 1.36
CA GLY A 291 12.50 17.23 1.80
C GLY A 291 12.82 16.17 2.86
N ILE A 292 11.99 15.13 3.01
CA ILE A 292 12.27 13.97 3.85
C ILE A 292 12.98 12.89 3.02
N GLU A 293 14.12 12.42 3.51
CA GLU A 293 14.83 11.27 2.99
C GLU A 293 14.44 10.01 3.77
N LEU A 294 13.88 9.02 3.07
CA LEU A 294 13.58 7.70 3.61
C LEU A 294 14.66 6.70 3.21
N GLY A 295 15.20 5.98 4.19
CA GLY A 295 16.17 4.91 3.97
C GLY A 295 15.54 3.64 3.37
N ALA A 296 16.28 2.54 3.43
CA ALA A 296 15.79 1.21 3.10
C ALA A 296 14.65 0.78 4.03
N PHE A 297 13.82 -0.16 3.59
CA PHE A 297 12.88 -0.84 4.50
C PHE A 297 13.65 -1.63 5.57
N ASN A 298 13.11 -1.66 6.78
CA ASN A 298 13.72 -2.38 7.89
C ASN A 298 13.31 -3.86 7.87
N TYR A 299 14.26 -4.72 7.50
CA TYR A 299 14.07 -6.17 7.50
C TYR A 299 14.24 -6.84 8.87
N GLU A 300 14.69 -6.12 9.90
CA GLU A 300 14.82 -6.67 11.27
C GLU A 300 13.47 -7.05 11.87
N THR A 301 12.38 -6.41 11.41
CA THR A 301 11.01 -6.74 11.78
C THR A 301 10.56 -8.11 11.28
N LYS A 302 11.31 -8.71 10.33
CA LYS A 302 11.00 -9.98 9.65
C LYS A 302 9.61 -10.05 9.04
N ILE A 303 9.00 -8.90 8.71
CA ILE A 303 7.72 -8.84 8.04
C ILE A 303 7.68 -7.66 7.06
N GLY A 304 7.21 -7.92 5.85
CA GLY A 304 6.92 -6.89 4.87
C GLY A 304 5.80 -5.99 5.35
N TRP A 305 5.88 -4.70 5.00
CA TRP A 305 4.88 -3.73 5.45
C TRP A 305 3.47 -4.07 4.96
N ASP A 306 3.34 -4.71 3.79
CA ASP A 306 2.07 -5.13 3.20
C ASP A 306 1.44 -6.28 4.00
N PHE A 307 2.19 -7.35 4.31
CA PHE A 307 1.72 -8.40 5.21
C PHE A 307 1.36 -7.87 6.60
N LYS A 308 2.16 -6.93 7.11
CA LYS A 308 1.85 -6.27 8.37
C LYS A 308 0.54 -5.47 8.29
N ALA A 309 0.24 -4.83 7.16
CA ALA A 309 -1.03 -4.14 6.94
C ALA A 309 -2.23 -5.10 6.85
N PHE A 310 -2.06 -6.24 6.18
CA PHE A 310 -3.08 -7.29 6.11
C PHE A 310 -3.45 -7.78 7.52
N LEU A 311 -2.44 -8.06 8.35
CA LEU A 311 -2.59 -8.69 9.66
C LEU A 311 -2.74 -7.72 10.85
N THR A 312 -2.93 -6.41 10.60
CA THR A 312 -3.17 -5.41 11.65
C THR A 312 -4.54 -4.76 11.44
N PRO A 313 -5.62 -5.25 12.09
CA PRO A 313 -7.00 -4.80 11.86
C PRO A 313 -7.18 -3.28 11.95
N VAL A 314 -6.62 -2.66 13.00
CA VAL A 314 -6.77 -1.23 13.30
C VAL A 314 -5.73 -0.42 12.54
N ARG A 315 -6.20 0.51 11.69
CA ARG A 315 -5.35 1.38 10.86
C ARG A 315 -4.36 2.21 11.68
N ALA A 316 -4.81 2.77 12.81
CA ALA A 316 -3.98 3.60 13.69
C ALA A 316 -2.81 2.80 14.28
N ASP A 317 -3.06 1.56 14.72
CA ASP A 317 -2.02 0.68 15.26
C ASP A 317 -0.97 0.34 14.18
N TYR A 318 -1.43 0.07 12.96
CA TYR A 318 -0.54 -0.12 11.82
C TYR A 318 0.26 1.14 11.50
N ALA A 319 -0.38 2.31 11.43
CA ALA A 319 0.27 3.57 11.11
C ALA A 319 1.38 3.92 12.11
N ASN A 320 1.12 3.72 13.40
CA ASN A 320 2.10 3.89 14.47
C ASN A 320 3.25 2.87 14.36
N TRP A 321 2.94 1.61 14.01
CA TRP A 321 3.98 0.62 13.73
C TRP A 321 4.83 1.04 12.53
N PHE A 322 4.21 1.49 11.44
CA PHE A 322 4.88 1.89 10.20
C PHE A 322 5.84 3.05 10.46
N ALA A 323 5.39 4.06 11.21
CA ALA A 323 6.22 5.22 11.54
C ALA A 323 7.49 4.88 12.33
N LYS A 324 7.43 3.85 13.17
CA LYS A 324 8.55 3.42 14.01
C LYS A 324 9.44 2.35 13.38
N ASN A 325 8.87 1.53 12.49
CA ASN A 325 9.49 0.26 12.09
C ASN A 325 9.63 0.07 10.58
N ALA A 326 8.96 0.85 9.73
CA ALA A 326 8.97 0.54 8.29
C ALA A 326 10.34 0.79 7.67
N PHE A 327 11.04 1.85 8.06
CA PHE A 327 12.32 2.26 7.46
C PHE A 327 13.46 2.16 8.48
N VAL A 328 14.66 1.81 8.01
CA VAL A 328 15.89 1.82 8.82
C VAL A 328 16.21 3.24 9.31
N SER A 329 15.89 4.25 8.50
CA SER A 329 16.06 5.65 8.84
C SER A 329 15.05 6.53 8.10
N ALA A 330 14.62 7.62 8.72
CA ALA A 330 13.88 8.69 8.08
C ALA A 330 14.36 10.02 8.64
N ARG A 331 14.77 10.96 7.79
CA ARG A 331 15.33 12.25 8.24
C ARG A 331 14.95 13.40 7.31
N TYR A 332 14.73 14.57 7.90
CA TYR A 332 14.57 15.81 7.14
C TYR A 332 15.93 16.31 6.63
N GLN A 333 16.00 16.71 5.37
CA GLN A 333 17.16 17.35 4.76
C GLN A 333 16.89 18.84 4.60
N ALA A 334 17.52 19.67 5.44
CA ALA A 334 17.36 21.12 5.44
C ALA A 334 17.82 21.82 4.15
N GLU A 335 18.58 21.15 3.28
CA GLU A 335 19.31 21.77 2.17
C GLU A 335 18.64 21.67 0.79
N PHE A 336 17.40 21.15 0.67
CA PHE A 336 16.72 20.99 -0.64
C PHE A 336 15.87 22.19 -1.10
N LYS A 337 16.07 23.40 -0.54
CA LYS A 337 15.55 24.63 -1.17
C LYS A 337 16.38 24.92 -2.42
N VAL A 338 15.94 24.39 -3.56
CA VAL A 338 16.41 24.79 -4.89
C VAL A 338 16.16 26.28 -5.05
N GLU A 339 17.23 27.00 -5.35
CA GLU A 339 17.28 28.33 -5.94
C GLU A 339 16.16 28.49 -6.98
N ASN A 340 15.06 29.10 -6.57
CA ASN A 340 14.00 29.56 -7.46
C ASN A 340 13.64 30.99 -7.07
N GLU A 341 14.64 31.85 -6.86
CA GLU A 341 14.42 33.28 -6.74
C GLU A 341 15.43 34.05 -7.59
N SER A 342 14.89 34.63 -8.67
CA SER A 342 15.36 35.81 -9.38
C SER A 342 16.80 35.79 -9.92
N GLY A 343 16.91 35.47 -11.21
CA GLY A 343 17.91 36.10 -12.07
C GLY A 343 17.64 37.61 -12.18
N ILE A 344 18.04 38.37 -11.16
CA ILE A 344 18.22 39.81 -11.26
C ILE A 344 19.63 40.09 -10.71
N GLU A 345 20.60 40.16 -11.62
CA GLU A 345 21.86 40.85 -11.35
C GLU A 345 21.56 42.34 -11.10
N THR A 346 21.56 42.75 -9.83
CA THR A 346 21.72 44.17 -9.49
C THR A 346 23.19 44.43 -9.17
N LYS A 347 23.95 44.84 -10.19
CA LYS A 347 25.24 45.52 -9.99
C LYS A 347 24.99 46.94 -9.47
N LEU A 348 25.23 47.20 -8.18
CA LEU A 348 25.52 48.51 -7.55
C LEU A 348 25.93 48.17 -6.10
N ASN A 349 27.01 48.64 -5.47
CA ASN A 349 27.90 49.77 -5.67
C ASN A 349 29.24 49.47 -4.99
N LYS A 350 30.36 49.90 -5.60
CA LYS A 350 31.60 50.16 -4.86
C LYS A 350 31.39 51.40 -3.98
N SER A 351 31.76 51.31 -2.71
CA SER A 351 32.06 52.48 -1.89
C SER A 351 33.45 52.33 -1.26
N LYS A 352 34.03 53.49 -1.00
CA LYS A 352 35.45 53.84 -0.93
C LYS A 352 36.28 53.14 0.13
#